data_AF-T0JUD8-F1
#
_entry.id   AF-T0JUD8-F1
#
_cell.length_a   1.000
_cell.length_b   1.000
_cell.length_c   1.000
_cell.angle_alpha   90.00
_cell.angle_beta   90.00
_cell.angle_gamma   90.00
#
_symmetry.space_group_name_H-M   'P 1'
#
loop_
_entity.id
_entity.type
_entity.pdbx_description
1 polymer ?
#
loop_
_entity_poly.entity_id
_entity_poly.type
_entity_poly.pdbx_seq_one_letter_code
_entity_poly.pdbx_strand_id
1 'polypeptide(L)'
;MAQPLSLAQSLEKYDKFPMCLLAGSNQGTTVLNQHHDRINESQRLLFLPEEKRFKVPIRDITAAGTVSKINIKDVVKLRGFLGDAPMQTLQPSQPPSNPPTIRPDPACRFVFFLTENAIAPLWLSKEMLYLLLTFYQVMPQLLDFLLVYASPFGHDRELRFSGFRTEKNLSSPAGGSIIPELGRSGRKYQLCFNLKTVALKENKQWKVRQAAIHHQFDLGQGTQLWMIADPHAAIKSRIGELYNEHSTYDTSFASMEQGFKSSLDVHLALARWATSEWRWHVRYLEEKAEQPELTIALKEKRHIESLDPGTLSEMQRWEEKANENIMVMESNVKVMELLQRFYRELVHDEDFPENQRRPCLQAVKNFAFQLDELICDTRMQVDRARVLVKILADRKAVLIQHLQMQTALAASKLSASMYTQADRSAIETIAVRIVTIVTLIYLQLHFRVTDIVKYQDDESFSSLALYRFLQVTVPLMFLTFLGAGIWFWIEWTKRDRESQELKDQHPDLFQQWMKEKS
;
A
#
# COMPACT_ATOMS: atom_id res chain seq x y z
N MET A 1 -18.90 48.06 -3.48
CA MET A 1 -19.07 46.64 -3.86
C MET A 1 -18.16 46.38 -5.05
N ALA A 2 -17.22 45.43 -4.93
CA ALA A 2 -16.36 45.06 -6.06
C ALA A 2 -17.22 44.40 -7.15
N GLN A 3 -16.98 44.73 -8.43
CA GLN A 3 -17.67 44.07 -9.54
C GLN A 3 -17.37 42.55 -9.49
N PRO A 4 -18.37 41.69 -9.75
CA PRO A 4 -18.14 40.25 -9.85
C PRO A 4 -17.12 39.97 -10.95
N LEU A 5 -16.15 39.11 -10.64
CA LEU A 5 -15.10 38.71 -11.58
C LEU A 5 -15.77 38.08 -12.82
N SER A 6 -15.38 38.47 -14.03
CA SER A 6 -15.91 37.85 -15.25
C SER A 6 -15.13 36.58 -15.59
N LEU A 7 -15.73 35.67 -16.38
CA LEU A 7 -15.00 34.48 -16.87
C LEU A 7 -13.74 34.87 -17.65
N ALA A 8 -13.80 35.93 -18.46
CA ALA A 8 -12.64 36.44 -19.20
C ALA A 8 -11.50 36.86 -18.25
N GLN A 9 -11.82 37.60 -17.19
CA GLN A 9 -10.84 38.00 -16.16
C GLN A 9 -10.29 36.81 -15.37
N SER A 10 -11.12 35.78 -15.14
CA SER A 10 -10.69 34.50 -14.52
C SER A 10 -9.68 33.79 -15.42
N LEU A 11 -9.96 33.72 -16.73
CA LEU A 11 -9.12 33.08 -17.73
C LEU A 11 -7.80 33.83 -17.99
N GLU A 12 -7.76 35.15 -17.86
CA GLU A 12 -6.50 35.91 -17.92
C GLU A 12 -5.53 35.52 -16.79
N LYS A 13 -6.06 35.05 -15.65
CA LYS A 13 -5.31 34.69 -14.44
C LYS A 13 -5.34 33.18 -14.17
N TYR A 14 -5.51 32.36 -15.20
CA TYR A 14 -5.61 30.90 -15.05
C TYR A 14 -4.37 30.27 -14.40
N ASP A 15 -3.20 30.90 -14.56
CA ASP A 15 -1.94 30.52 -13.93
C ASP A 15 -2.02 30.48 -12.40
N LYS A 16 -2.96 31.24 -11.82
CA LYS A 16 -3.21 31.34 -10.38
C LYS A 16 -4.32 30.41 -9.88
N PHE A 17 -4.78 29.45 -10.70
CA PHE A 17 -5.76 28.47 -10.24
C PHE A 17 -5.29 27.79 -8.93
N PRO A 18 -6.16 27.64 -7.90
CA PRO A 18 -7.61 27.88 -7.88
C PRO A 18 -8.06 29.28 -7.46
N MET A 19 -7.15 30.24 -7.23
CA MET A 19 -7.50 31.59 -6.76
C MET A 19 -8.31 32.42 -7.77
N CYS A 20 -8.26 32.05 -9.05
CA CYS A 20 -9.00 32.73 -10.12
C CYS A 20 -10.47 32.29 -10.23
N LEU A 21 -10.95 31.34 -9.42
CA LEU A 21 -12.32 30.86 -9.47
C LEU A 21 -13.33 31.94 -9.10
N LEU A 22 -14.45 31.97 -9.84
CA LEU A 22 -15.52 32.96 -9.66
C LEU A 22 -16.18 32.88 -8.27
N ALA A 23 -16.26 31.67 -7.70
CA ALA A 23 -16.77 31.43 -6.35
C ALA A 23 -15.65 31.25 -5.29
N GLY A 24 -14.41 31.62 -5.62
CA GLY A 24 -13.24 31.35 -4.77
C GLY A 24 -13.30 31.98 -3.37
N SER A 25 -14.07 33.07 -3.19
CA SER A 25 -14.26 33.71 -1.89
C SER A 25 -14.85 32.78 -0.83
N ASN A 26 -15.62 31.77 -1.24
CA ASN A 26 -16.36 30.90 -0.32
C ASN A 26 -15.49 29.84 0.35
N GLN A 27 -14.31 29.54 -0.21
CA GLN A 27 -13.44 28.45 0.26
C GLN A 27 -12.27 28.93 1.15
N GLY A 28 -12.08 30.24 1.27
CA GLY A 28 -11.01 30.85 2.05
C GLY A 28 -9.66 30.85 1.32
N THR A 29 -8.99 31.99 1.29
CA THR A 29 -7.75 32.22 0.53
C THR A 29 -6.60 31.29 0.95
N THR A 30 -6.48 30.99 2.24
CA THR A 30 -5.43 30.09 2.76
C THR A 30 -5.53 28.68 2.20
N VAL A 31 -6.74 28.10 2.13
CA VAL A 31 -6.96 26.74 1.62
C VAL A 31 -6.67 26.66 0.12
N LEU A 32 -7.10 27.68 -0.62
CA LEU A 32 -6.84 27.78 -2.05
C LEU A 32 -5.33 27.92 -2.35
N ASN A 33 -4.60 28.71 -1.57
CA ASN A 33 -3.14 28.80 -1.67
C ASN A 33 -2.47 27.45 -1.40
N GLN A 34 -2.90 26.70 -0.37
CA GLN A 34 -2.36 25.37 -0.10
C GLN A 34 -2.54 24.40 -1.28
N HIS A 35 -3.68 24.42 -1.97
CA HIS A 35 -3.87 23.60 -3.17
C HIS A 35 -2.94 24.02 -4.31
N HIS A 36 -2.76 25.34 -4.51
CA HIS A 36 -1.84 25.87 -5.51
C HIS A 36 -0.39 25.45 -5.23
N ASP A 37 0.07 25.63 -3.99
CA ASP A 37 1.43 25.34 -3.55
C ASP A 37 1.76 23.85 -3.70
N ARG A 38 0.86 22.95 -3.29
CA ARG A 38 1.06 21.49 -3.43
C ARG A 38 1.26 21.06 -4.89
N ILE A 39 0.52 21.65 -5.83
CA ILE A 39 0.69 21.34 -7.26
C ILE A 39 2.00 21.90 -7.78
N ASN A 40 2.41 23.10 -7.33
CA ASN A 40 3.71 23.68 -7.71
C ASN A 40 4.88 22.82 -7.22
N GLU A 41 4.84 22.39 -5.95
CA GLU A 41 5.84 21.50 -5.36
C GLU A 41 5.90 20.15 -6.09
N SER A 42 4.75 19.63 -6.51
CA SER A 42 4.62 18.33 -7.16
C SER A 42 4.73 18.37 -8.70
N GLN A 43 4.98 19.55 -9.30
CA GLN A 43 4.85 19.76 -10.75
C GLN A 43 5.72 18.78 -11.57
N ARG A 44 6.96 18.53 -11.12
CA ARG A 44 7.90 17.65 -11.82
C ARG A 44 7.49 16.17 -11.80
N LEU A 45 6.67 15.78 -10.82
CA LEU A 45 6.20 14.40 -10.64
C LEU A 45 4.80 14.21 -11.24
N LEU A 46 3.96 15.26 -11.22
CA LEU A 46 2.57 15.17 -11.66
C LEU A 46 2.40 15.26 -13.18
N PHE A 47 3.27 15.98 -13.88
CA PHE A 47 3.12 16.25 -15.31
C PHE A 47 4.28 15.68 -16.13
N LEU A 48 3.99 15.27 -17.37
CA LEU A 48 5.03 14.83 -18.29
C LEU A 48 5.94 16.01 -18.72
N PRO A 49 7.26 15.80 -18.81
CA PRO A 49 8.18 16.83 -19.32
C PRO A 49 8.17 16.95 -20.85
N GLU A 50 7.74 15.90 -21.57
CA GLU A 50 7.78 15.84 -23.03
C GLU A 50 6.43 16.21 -23.67
N GLU A 51 6.36 17.36 -24.34
CA GLU A 51 5.15 17.83 -25.02
C GLU A 51 4.64 16.87 -26.11
N LYS A 52 5.54 16.10 -26.75
CA LYS A 52 5.18 15.14 -27.81
C LYS A 52 4.23 14.03 -27.34
N ARG A 53 4.18 13.76 -26.02
CA ARG A 53 3.32 12.74 -25.42
C ARG A 53 1.99 13.30 -24.92
N PHE A 54 1.79 14.62 -24.96
CA PHE A 54 0.56 15.22 -24.48
C PHE A 54 -0.65 14.75 -25.26
N LYS A 55 -1.66 14.32 -24.53
CA LYS A 55 -2.89 13.78 -25.08
C LYS A 55 -4.01 13.92 -24.08
N VAL A 56 -4.91 14.85 -24.36
CA VAL A 56 -6.18 15.03 -23.66
C VAL A 56 -7.31 14.65 -24.62
N PRO A 57 -7.79 13.39 -24.59
CA PRO A 57 -8.96 13.00 -25.32
C PRO A 57 -10.20 13.70 -24.77
N ILE A 58 -10.99 14.26 -25.66
CA ILE A 58 -12.31 14.80 -25.36
C ILE A 58 -13.35 14.06 -26.19
N ARG A 59 -14.47 13.75 -25.56
CA ARG A 59 -15.66 13.21 -26.21
C ARG A 59 -16.84 14.12 -25.88
N ASP A 60 -17.44 14.68 -26.91
CA ASP A 60 -18.61 15.53 -26.77
C ASP A 60 -19.83 14.81 -27.31
N ILE A 61 -20.95 14.97 -26.60
CA ILE A 61 -22.26 14.49 -27.01
C ILE A 61 -23.20 15.70 -27.05
N THR A 62 -23.75 15.95 -28.23
CA THR A 62 -24.70 17.05 -28.45
C THR A 62 -26.07 16.75 -27.86
N ALA A 63 -26.96 17.75 -27.77
CA ALA A 63 -28.34 17.53 -27.36
C ALA A 63 -29.11 16.59 -28.31
N ALA A 64 -28.72 16.57 -29.59
CA ALA A 64 -29.23 15.62 -30.58
C ALA A 64 -28.61 14.22 -30.45
N GLY A 65 -27.82 13.95 -29.41
CA GLY A 65 -27.21 12.63 -29.18
C GLY A 65 -26.05 12.28 -30.11
N THR A 66 -25.62 13.17 -31.01
CA THR A 66 -24.45 12.93 -31.87
C THR A 66 -23.16 13.02 -31.07
N VAL A 67 -22.25 12.08 -31.32
CA VAL A 67 -20.99 11.92 -30.59
C VAL A 67 -19.82 12.38 -31.45
N SER A 68 -18.94 13.21 -30.88
CA SER A 68 -17.70 13.64 -31.53
C SER A 68 -16.49 13.41 -30.64
N LYS A 69 -15.32 13.18 -31.26
CA LYS A 69 -14.06 12.94 -30.56
C LYS A 69 -12.98 13.88 -31.05
N ILE A 70 -12.19 14.40 -30.11
CA ILE A 70 -10.99 15.17 -30.42
C ILE A 70 -9.88 14.78 -29.45
N ASN A 71 -8.63 14.79 -29.92
CA ASN A 71 -7.47 14.64 -29.04
C ASN A 71 -6.67 15.95 -29.07
N ILE A 72 -6.65 16.64 -27.93
CA ILE A 72 -5.88 17.87 -27.76
C ILE A 72 -4.46 17.50 -27.34
N LYS A 73 -3.47 18.01 -28.08
CA LYS A 73 -2.04 17.65 -27.90
C LYS A 73 -1.19 18.79 -27.37
N ASP A 74 -1.70 20.01 -27.31
CA ASP A 74 -0.94 21.18 -26.92
C ASP A 74 -1.87 22.29 -26.41
N VAL A 75 -1.30 23.29 -25.73
CA VAL A 75 -2.03 24.42 -25.16
C VAL A 75 -2.68 25.29 -26.25
N VAL A 76 -2.07 25.41 -27.43
CA VAL A 76 -2.58 26.25 -28.53
C VAL A 76 -3.89 25.67 -29.08
N LYS A 77 -3.92 24.36 -29.34
CA LYS A 77 -5.12 23.63 -29.73
C LYS A 77 -6.17 23.63 -28.63
N LEU A 78 -5.75 23.60 -27.37
CA LEU A 78 -6.68 23.72 -26.25
C LEU A 78 -7.37 25.09 -26.25
N ARG A 79 -6.61 26.18 -26.42
CA ARG A 79 -7.17 27.53 -26.51
C ARG A 79 -8.12 27.67 -27.69
N GLY A 80 -7.70 27.22 -28.88
CA GLY A 80 -8.57 27.21 -30.06
C GLY A 80 -9.84 26.35 -29.88
N PHE A 81 -9.75 25.24 -29.14
CA PHE A 81 -10.90 24.37 -28.84
C PHE A 81 -11.90 25.02 -27.89
N LEU A 82 -11.43 25.71 -26.85
CA LEU A 82 -12.29 26.43 -25.89
C LEU A 82 -12.92 27.69 -26.50
N GLY A 83 -12.48 28.07 -27.71
CA GLY A 83 -12.83 29.32 -28.38
C GLY A 83 -11.96 30.47 -27.87
N ASP A 84 -11.41 31.29 -28.77
CA ASP A 84 -10.62 32.48 -28.44
C ASP A 84 -11.47 33.61 -27.82
N ALA A 85 -12.16 33.36 -26.72
CA ALA A 85 -12.94 34.38 -26.01
C ALA A 85 -12.14 35.02 -24.86
N PRO A 86 -12.14 36.36 -24.75
CA PRO A 86 -11.38 37.30 -25.57
C PRO A 86 -9.97 37.51 -24.97
N MET A 87 -8.95 36.90 -25.57
CA MET A 87 -7.54 37.21 -25.26
C MET A 87 -6.87 37.91 -26.46
N GLN A 88 -7.65 38.72 -27.20
CA GLN A 88 -7.02 39.76 -28.01
C GLN A 88 -6.51 40.81 -27.04
N THR A 89 -5.20 40.80 -26.82
CA THR A 89 -4.46 42.02 -26.51
C THR A 89 -5.01 43.13 -27.39
N LEU A 90 -5.58 44.17 -26.78
CA LEU A 90 -5.93 45.41 -27.46
C LEU A 90 -4.64 45.99 -28.04
N GLN A 91 -4.24 45.56 -29.24
CA GLN A 91 -3.41 46.35 -30.13
C GLN A 91 -4.34 47.35 -30.83
N PRO A 92 -4.12 48.67 -30.73
CA PRO A 92 -5.10 49.67 -31.15
C PRO A 92 -5.31 49.82 -32.67
N SER A 93 -4.89 48.89 -33.53
CA SER A 93 -4.69 49.24 -34.96
C SER A 93 -5.27 48.30 -36.02
N GLN A 94 -5.98 47.22 -35.72
CA GLN A 94 -6.72 46.47 -36.76
C GLN A 94 -8.04 45.86 -36.23
N PRO A 95 -9.18 46.06 -36.93
CA PRO A 95 -10.41 45.36 -36.59
C PRO A 95 -10.27 43.87 -36.91
N PRO A 96 -10.63 42.96 -35.98
CA PRO A 96 -10.58 41.53 -36.24
C PRO A 96 -11.63 41.16 -37.31
N SER A 97 -11.19 40.43 -38.33
CA SER A 97 -12.00 40.12 -39.52
C SER A 97 -13.09 39.06 -39.29
N ASN A 98 -13.21 38.49 -38.09
CA ASN A 98 -14.33 37.64 -37.67
C ASN A 98 -14.43 37.65 -36.13
N PRO A 99 -15.62 37.83 -35.53
CA PRO A 99 -15.78 37.69 -34.08
C PRO A 99 -15.50 36.24 -33.64
N PRO A 100 -14.83 36.02 -32.48
CA PRO A 100 -14.60 34.67 -31.96
C PRO A 100 -15.96 34.00 -31.74
N THR A 101 -16.19 32.89 -32.43
CA THR A 101 -17.45 32.15 -32.34
C THR A 101 -17.48 31.39 -31.02
N ILE A 102 -18.04 32.00 -29.98
CA ILE A 102 -18.28 31.32 -28.70
C ILE A 102 -19.24 30.16 -28.98
N ARG A 103 -18.79 28.93 -28.71
CA ARG A 103 -19.61 27.74 -28.88
C ARG A 103 -20.25 27.39 -27.54
N PRO A 104 -21.57 27.12 -27.49
CA PRO A 104 -22.22 26.65 -26.28
C PRO A 104 -21.62 25.30 -25.86
N ASP A 105 -21.64 25.03 -24.55
CA ASP A 105 -21.21 23.74 -24.03
C ASP A 105 -22.11 22.61 -24.60
N PRO A 106 -21.53 21.46 -24.97
CA PRO A 106 -22.31 20.32 -25.42
C PRO A 106 -23.15 19.76 -24.25
N ALA A 107 -24.17 18.97 -24.58
CA ALA A 107 -25.04 18.39 -23.57
C ALA A 107 -24.27 17.48 -22.59
N CYS A 108 -23.27 16.73 -23.08
CA CYS A 108 -22.34 15.97 -22.25
C CYS A 108 -20.91 16.04 -22.80
N ARG A 109 -19.94 16.33 -21.94
CA ARG A 109 -18.51 16.35 -22.28
C ARG A 109 -17.72 15.44 -21.34
N PHE A 110 -16.89 14.59 -21.92
CA PHE A 110 -15.88 13.82 -21.19
C PHE A 110 -14.48 14.32 -21.56
N VAL A 111 -13.69 14.69 -20.56
CA VAL A 111 -12.29 15.08 -20.69
C VAL A 111 -11.45 14.04 -19.94
N PHE A 112 -10.52 13.40 -20.64
CA PHE A 112 -9.70 12.35 -20.04
C PHE A 112 -8.27 12.85 -19.80
N PHE A 113 -7.80 12.71 -18.56
CA PHE A 113 -6.40 12.90 -18.19
C PHE A 113 -5.73 11.54 -18.19
N LEU A 114 -5.10 11.20 -19.31
CA LEU A 114 -4.48 9.87 -19.47
C LEU A 114 -3.19 9.77 -18.67
N THR A 115 -2.92 8.56 -18.19
CA THR A 115 -1.66 8.20 -17.52
C THR A 115 -1.20 6.81 -17.96
N GLU A 116 0.09 6.56 -17.81
CA GLU A 116 0.66 5.25 -18.15
C GLU A 116 0.28 4.18 -17.13
N ASN A 117 0.24 4.50 -15.84
CA ASN A 117 -0.10 3.57 -14.77
C ASN A 117 -0.94 4.31 -13.71
N ALA A 118 -1.47 3.58 -12.72
CA ALA A 118 -2.34 4.12 -11.67
C ALA A 118 -1.77 5.32 -10.88
N ILE A 119 -0.46 5.54 -10.91
CA ILE A 119 0.25 6.60 -10.17
C ILE A 119 1.28 7.32 -11.06
N ALA A 120 1.21 7.13 -12.38
CA ALA A 120 2.14 7.77 -13.31
C ALA A 120 1.71 9.22 -13.60
N PRO A 121 2.65 10.09 -14.04
CA PRO A 121 2.35 11.47 -14.39
C PRO A 121 1.24 11.59 -15.45
N LEU A 122 0.47 12.68 -15.37
CA LEU A 122 -0.56 13.06 -16.32
C LEU A 122 0.06 13.43 -17.68
N TRP A 123 -0.57 12.98 -18.77
CA TRP A 123 -0.15 13.26 -20.15
C TRP A 123 -0.61 14.64 -20.63
N LEU A 124 -0.40 15.67 -19.83
CA LEU A 124 -0.67 17.07 -20.14
C LEU A 124 0.24 17.99 -19.31
N SER A 125 0.34 19.27 -19.71
CA SER A 125 1.09 20.26 -18.93
C SER A 125 0.26 20.89 -17.81
N LYS A 126 0.93 21.52 -16.85
CA LYS A 126 0.27 22.32 -15.81
C LYS A 126 -0.61 23.42 -16.42
N GLU A 127 -0.16 24.10 -17.47
CA GLU A 127 -0.95 25.16 -18.12
C GLU A 127 -2.24 24.59 -18.73
N MET A 128 -2.18 23.42 -19.36
CA MET A 128 -3.37 22.77 -19.92
C MET A 128 -4.38 22.41 -18.82
N LEU A 129 -3.90 21.86 -17.70
CA LEU A 129 -4.76 21.53 -16.57
C LEU A 129 -5.44 22.79 -16.05
N TYR A 130 -4.65 23.81 -15.69
CA TYR A 130 -5.18 25.03 -15.08
C TYR A 130 -6.13 25.77 -16.00
N LEU A 131 -5.85 25.81 -17.30
CA LEU A 131 -6.75 26.40 -18.29
C LEU A 131 -8.09 25.66 -18.34
N LEU A 132 -8.08 24.32 -18.37
CA LEU A 132 -9.30 23.51 -18.33
C LEU A 132 -10.09 23.74 -17.03
N LEU A 133 -9.43 23.62 -15.87
CA LEU A 133 -10.09 23.76 -14.58
C LEU A 133 -10.66 25.17 -14.37
N THR A 134 -9.95 26.20 -14.83
CA THR A 134 -10.42 27.58 -14.81
C THR A 134 -11.58 27.78 -15.78
N PHE A 135 -11.48 27.33 -17.02
CA PHE A 135 -12.55 27.52 -18.01
C PHE A 135 -13.88 26.92 -17.57
N TYR A 136 -13.86 25.71 -17.02
CA TYR A 136 -15.07 25.03 -16.56
C TYR A 136 -15.47 25.36 -15.11
N GLN A 137 -14.65 26.18 -14.41
CA GLN A 137 -14.87 26.55 -13.01
C GLN A 137 -15.02 25.31 -12.12
N VAL A 138 -14.03 24.42 -12.21
CA VAL A 138 -13.96 23.14 -11.50
C VAL A 138 -13.58 23.36 -10.05
N MET A 139 -14.21 22.63 -9.14
CA MET A 139 -13.92 22.69 -7.71
C MET A 139 -12.40 22.43 -7.42
N PRO A 140 -11.74 23.20 -6.55
CA PRO A 140 -10.32 23.05 -6.23
C PRO A 140 -9.93 21.69 -5.66
N GLN A 141 -10.86 21.05 -4.97
CA GLN A 141 -10.66 19.77 -4.30
C GLN A 141 -10.28 18.65 -5.29
N LEU A 142 -10.54 18.80 -6.59
CA LEU A 142 -10.05 17.86 -7.61
C LEU A 142 -8.52 17.73 -7.57
N LEU A 143 -7.79 18.80 -7.24
CA LEU A 143 -6.33 18.80 -7.19
C LEU A 143 -5.78 17.76 -6.21
N ASP A 144 -6.42 17.58 -5.05
CA ASP A 144 -6.02 16.56 -4.08
C ASP A 144 -6.11 15.14 -4.64
N PHE A 145 -7.12 14.86 -5.47
CA PHE A 145 -7.27 13.56 -6.13
C PHE A 145 -6.25 13.36 -7.27
N LEU A 146 -5.80 14.45 -7.91
CA LEU A 146 -4.77 14.39 -8.94
C LEU A 146 -3.37 14.24 -8.35
N LEU A 147 -3.11 14.71 -7.13
CA LEU A 147 -1.82 14.57 -6.46
C LEU A 147 -1.40 13.11 -6.22
N VAL A 148 -2.35 12.17 -6.22
CA VAL A 148 -2.06 10.72 -6.14
C VAL A 148 -1.21 10.23 -7.33
N TYR A 149 -1.26 10.95 -8.46
CA TYR A 149 -0.45 10.67 -9.66
C TYR A 149 0.95 11.30 -9.60
N ALA A 150 1.27 12.05 -8.54
CA ALA A 150 2.58 12.63 -8.29
C ALA A 150 3.45 11.76 -7.37
N SER A 151 3.25 10.43 -7.36
CA SER A 151 3.93 9.51 -6.43
C SER A 151 5.43 9.40 -6.74
N PRO A 152 6.33 9.83 -5.83
CA PRO A 152 7.76 9.63 -6.02
C PRO A 152 8.08 8.13 -5.92
N PHE A 153 8.78 7.62 -6.93
CA PHE A 153 9.25 6.23 -7.03
C PHE A 153 8.15 5.16 -7.21
N GLY A 154 6.91 5.56 -7.50
CA GLY A 154 5.85 4.61 -7.85
C GLY A 154 5.39 3.72 -6.69
N HIS A 155 5.39 4.24 -5.46
CA HIS A 155 4.92 3.50 -4.29
C HIS A 155 3.39 3.49 -4.21
N ASP A 156 2.84 2.32 -3.91
CA ASP A 156 1.39 2.04 -3.84
C ASP A 156 0.69 2.73 -2.66
N ARG A 157 1.44 3.35 -1.73
CA ARG A 157 0.88 3.97 -0.51
C ARG A 157 -0.11 5.09 -0.82
N GLU A 158 0.08 5.83 -1.90
CA GLU A 158 -0.84 6.87 -2.34
C GLU A 158 -2.18 6.27 -2.83
N LEU A 159 -2.21 5.00 -3.28
CA LEU A 159 -3.46 4.29 -3.59
C LEU A 159 -4.29 3.96 -2.35
N ARG A 160 -3.86 4.33 -1.15
CA ARG A 160 -4.68 4.27 0.07
C ARG A 160 -5.60 5.48 0.21
N PHE A 161 -5.27 6.61 -0.42
CA PHE A 161 -6.11 7.80 -0.37
C PHE A 161 -7.44 7.55 -1.07
N SER A 162 -8.55 7.79 -0.37
CA SER A 162 -9.89 7.72 -0.92
C SER A 162 -10.68 8.93 -0.45
N GLY A 163 -11.49 9.50 -1.32
CA GLY A 163 -12.22 10.72 -0.99
C GLY A 163 -13.53 10.86 -1.76
N PHE A 164 -14.42 11.65 -1.18
CA PHE A 164 -15.65 12.11 -1.80
C PHE A 164 -15.87 13.55 -1.35
N ARG A 165 -16.03 14.46 -2.32
CA ARG A 165 -16.19 15.90 -2.12
C ARG A 165 -17.32 16.38 -3.00
N THR A 166 -18.14 17.26 -2.46
CA THR A 166 -19.29 17.80 -3.16
C THR A 166 -19.32 19.31 -3.00
N GLU A 167 -19.77 19.98 -4.04
CA GLU A 167 -20.10 21.41 -4.00
C GLU A 167 -21.46 21.57 -4.67
N LYS A 168 -22.34 22.33 -4.04
CA LYS A 168 -23.73 22.46 -4.48
C LYS A 168 -24.11 23.94 -4.50
N ASN A 169 -24.54 24.41 -5.66
CA ASN A 169 -25.08 25.75 -5.85
C ASN A 169 -26.35 25.64 -6.69
N LEU A 170 -27.50 25.46 -6.02
CA LEU A 170 -28.79 25.26 -6.71
C LEU A 170 -29.68 26.51 -6.71
N SER A 171 -29.50 27.39 -5.72
CA SER A 171 -30.17 28.67 -5.59
C SER A 171 -29.16 29.81 -5.63
N SER A 172 -29.60 30.97 -6.13
CA SER A 172 -28.84 32.23 -6.13
C SER A 172 -27.40 32.08 -6.66
N PRO A 173 -27.21 31.79 -7.97
CA PRO A 173 -25.90 31.63 -8.57
C PRO A 173 -25.00 32.84 -8.28
N ALA A 174 -23.74 32.57 -7.95
CA ALA A 174 -22.76 33.63 -7.69
C ALA A 174 -22.63 34.56 -8.89
N GLY A 175 -22.43 35.86 -8.64
CA GLY A 175 -22.24 36.85 -9.71
C GLY A 175 -21.11 36.42 -10.65
N GLY A 176 -21.40 36.36 -11.95
CA GLY A 176 -20.46 35.90 -12.98
C GLY A 176 -20.52 34.40 -13.30
N SER A 177 -21.21 33.56 -12.50
CA SER A 177 -21.35 32.11 -12.79
C SER A 177 -22.40 31.80 -13.87
N ILE A 178 -23.35 32.72 -14.07
CA ILE A 178 -24.31 32.69 -15.18
C ILE A 178 -23.58 33.16 -16.44
N ILE A 179 -23.41 32.29 -17.42
CA ILE A 179 -22.71 32.57 -18.68
C ILE A 179 -23.60 32.07 -19.82
N PRO A 180 -24.58 32.87 -20.26
CA PRO A 180 -25.57 32.45 -21.27
C PRO A 180 -24.94 32.05 -22.61
N GLU A 181 -23.84 32.69 -23.00
CA GLU A 181 -23.14 32.44 -24.26
C GLU A 181 -22.58 31.01 -24.34
N LEU A 182 -22.25 30.43 -23.18
CA LEU A 182 -21.80 29.04 -23.06
C LEU A 182 -22.93 28.08 -22.68
N GLY A 183 -24.16 28.57 -22.49
CA GLY A 183 -25.26 27.76 -21.98
C GLY A 183 -25.07 27.32 -20.53
N ARG A 184 -24.55 28.21 -19.66
CA ARG A 184 -24.37 27.93 -18.22
C ARG A 184 -25.35 28.75 -17.40
N SER A 185 -26.19 28.07 -16.63
CA SER A 185 -27.20 28.72 -15.78
C SER A 185 -26.63 29.19 -14.44
N GLY A 186 -25.44 28.69 -14.06
CA GLY A 186 -24.84 28.92 -12.75
C GLY A 186 -25.44 28.05 -11.63
N ARG A 187 -26.57 27.38 -11.88
CA ARG A 187 -27.21 26.43 -10.96
C ARG A 187 -26.64 25.04 -11.21
N LYS A 188 -25.58 24.68 -10.50
CA LYS A 188 -24.87 23.41 -10.70
C LYS A 188 -24.48 22.74 -9.39
N TYR A 189 -24.31 21.43 -9.47
CA TYR A 189 -23.57 20.68 -8.46
C TYR A 189 -22.31 20.08 -9.07
N GLN A 190 -21.33 19.84 -8.21
CA GLN A 190 -20.05 19.25 -8.56
C GLN A 190 -19.73 18.12 -7.58
N LEU A 191 -19.14 17.04 -8.08
CA LEU A 191 -18.68 15.86 -7.35
C LEU A 191 -17.22 15.61 -7.70
N CYS A 192 -16.39 15.31 -6.71
CA CYS A 192 -15.03 14.81 -6.88
C CYS A 192 -14.84 13.59 -6.00
N PHE A 193 -14.43 12.49 -6.60
CA PHE A 193 -14.18 11.25 -5.88
C PHE A 193 -13.18 10.40 -6.65
N ASN A 194 -12.68 9.35 -6.01
CA ASN A 194 -11.90 8.33 -6.69
C ASN A 194 -12.51 6.95 -6.50
N LEU A 195 -12.34 6.13 -7.53
CA LEU A 195 -12.71 4.72 -7.52
C LEU A 195 -11.52 3.90 -7.94
N LYS A 196 -11.45 2.69 -7.42
CA LYS A 196 -10.32 1.78 -7.63
C LYS A 196 -10.80 0.43 -8.12
N THR A 197 -9.98 -0.27 -8.86
CA THR A 197 -10.24 -1.65 -9.28
C THR A 197 -8.92 -2.42 -9.29
N VAL A 198 -8.97 -3.70 -9.67
CA VAL A 198 -7.79 -4.53 -9.91
C VAL A 198 -7.77 -4.98 -11.35
N ALA A 199 -6.58 -5.05 -11.92
CA ALA A 199 -6.40 -5.55 -13.27
C ALA A 199 -5.22 -6.52 -13.32
N LEU A 200 -5.39 -7.58 -14.10
CA LEU A 200 -4.33 -8.53 -14.40
C LEU A 200 -3.43 -7.96 -15.50
N LYS A 201 -2.14 -7.80 -15.21
CA LYS A 201 -1.15 -7.48 -16.24
C LYS A 201 -0.81 -8.71 -17.09
N GLU A 202 -0.24 -8.49 -18.26
CA GLU A 202 0.24 -9.54 -19.18
C GLU A 202 1.19 -10.55 -18.50
N ASN A 203 2.00 -10.08 -17.55
CA ASN A 203 2.90 -10.92 -16.74
C ASN A 203 2.18 -11.71 -15.62
N LYS A 204 0.84 -11.83 -15.68
CA LYS A 204 -0.02 -12.49 -14.69
C LYS A 204 0.05 -11.88 -13.28
N GLN A 205 0.52 -10.64 -13.14
CA GLN A 205 0.51 -9.94 -11.86
C GLN A 205 -0.70 -9.01 -11.76
N TRP A 206 -1.47 -9.21 -10.70
CA TRP A 206 -2.54 -8.29 -10.32
C TRP A 206 -1.96 -6.98 -9.80
N LYS A 207 -2.51 -5.86 -10.28
CA LYS A 207 -2.23 -4.53 -9.73
C LYS A 207 -3.51 -3.75 -9.50
N VAL A 208 -3.52 -2.96 -8.44
CA VAL A 208 -4.55 -1.96 -8.20
C VAL A 208 -4.46 -0.89 -9.29
N ARG A 209 -5.64 -0.41 -9.69
CA ARG A 209 -5.88 0.69 -10.62
C ARG A 209 -6.74 1.70 -9.89
N GLN A 210 -6.55 2.97 -10.19
CA GLN A 210 -7.38 4.04 -9.64
C GLN A 210 -7.81 5.00 -10.74
N ALA A 211 -8.91 5.70 -10.51
CA ALA A 211 -9.32 6.82 -11.32
C ALA A 211 -9.80 7.95 -10.42
N ALA A 212 -9.35 9.17 -10.71
CA ALA A 212 -9.90 10.37 -10.08
C ALA A 212 -10.98 10.93 -11.01
N ILE A 213 -12.16 11.17 -10.46
CA ILE A 213 -13.36 11.51 -11.22
C ILE A 213 -13.91 12.82 -10.69
N HIS A 214 -14.03 13.79 -11.58
CA HIS A 214 -14.82 14.99 -11.39
C HIS A 214 -16.06 14.91 -12.27
N HIS A 215 -17.21 15.19 -11.68
CA HIS A 215 -18.46 15.37 -12.39
C HIS A 215 -19.08 16.71 -12.01
N GLN A 216 -19.59 17.44 -12.99
CA GLN A 216 -20.47 18.58 -12.74
C GLN A 216 -21.70 18.51 -13.63
N PHE A 217 -22.81 19.01 -13.11
CA PHE A 217 -24.10 19.01 -13.78
C PHE A 217 -24.82 20.34 -13.55
N ASP A 218 -25.26 20.98 -14.63
CA ASP A 218 -26.06 22.21 -14.62
C ASP A 218 -27.55 21.85 -14.64
N LEU A 219 -28.28 22.18 -13.57
CA LEU A 219 -29.72 21.90 -13.45
C LEU A 219 -30.58 22.81 -14.33
N GLY A 220 -30.06 23.94 -14.79
CA GLY A 220 -30.80 24.86 -15.65
C GLY A 220 -30.84 24.37 -17.09
N GLN A 221 -29.71 23.91 -17.63
CA GLN A 221 -29.58 23.50 -19.02
C GLN A 221 -29.50 21.99 -19.22
N GLY A 222 -29.27 21.21 -18.16
CA GLY A 222 -29.06 19.76 -18.27
C GLY A 222 -27.70 19.37 -18.83
N THR A 223 -26.76 20.31 -18.89
CA THR A 223 -25.41 20.08 -19.41
C THR A 223 -24.55 19.41 -18.34
N GLN A 224 -23.67 18.52 -18.78
CA GLN A 224 -22.79 17.78 -17.87
C GLN A 224 -21.35 17.73 -18.37
N LEU A 225 -20.42 17.80 -17.43
CA LEU A 225 -18.99 17.63 -17.68
C LEU A 225 -18.42 16.58 -16.77
N TRP A 226 -17.57 15.75 -17.34
CA TRP A 226 -16.80 14.71 -16.68
C TRP A 226 -15.33 14.97 -16.94
N MET A 227 -14.52 15.11 -15.90
CA MET A 227 -13.06 15.06 -16.02
C MET A 227 -12.54 13.83 -15.29
N ILE A 228 -11.85 12.95 -15.99
CA ILE A 228 -11.47 11.63 -15.46
C ILE A 228 -9.98 11.42 -15.68
N ALA A 229 -9.22 11.31 -14.59
CA ALA A 229 -7.88 10.76 -14.64
C ALA A 229 -7.97 9.25 -14.81
N ASP A 230 -7.47 8.75 -15.93
CA ASP A 230 -7.78 7.41 -16.43
C ASP A 230 -6.50 6.66 -16.84
N PRO A 231 -5.98 5.76 -16.00
CA PRO A 231 -4.80 4.98 -16.33
C PRO A 231 -5.10 3.98 -17.45
N HIS A 232 -4.21 3.95 -18.44
CA HIS A 232 -4.34 3.09 -19.63
C HIS A 232 -5.65 3.28 -20.41
N ALA A 233 -6.34 4.41 -20.28
CA ALA A 233 -7.60 4.68 -20.98
C ALA A 233 -8.71 3.64 -20.73
N ALA A 234 -8.71 2.98 -19.56
CA ALA A 234 -9.64 1.90 -19.24
C ALA A 234 -11.09 2.40 -19.15
N ILE A 235 -11.30 3.53 -18.48
CA ILE A 235 -12.63 4.14 -18.36
C ILE A 235 -13.05 4.76 -19.69
N LYS A 236 -12.13 5.40 -20.42
CA LYS A 236 -12.38 5.95 -21.75
C LYS A 236 -12.94 4.91 -22.71
N SER A 237 -12.39 3.69 -22.70
CA SER A 237 -12.89 2.58 -23.51
C SER A 237 -14.31 2.19 -23.12
N ARG A 238 -14.60 2.04 -21.82
CA ARG A 238 -15.95 1.74 -21.31
C ARG A 238 -16.98 2.81 -21.63
N ILE A 239 -16.61 4.09 -21.46
CA ILE A 239 -17.46 5.22 -21.89
C ILE A 239 -17.66 5.20 -23.42
N GLY A 240 -16.70 4.69 -24.18
CA GLY A 240 -16.85 4.49 -25.61
C GLY A 240 -17.76 3.36 -26.03
N GLU A 241 -17.93 2.34 -25.19
CA GLU A 241 -18.93 1.28 -25.37
C GLU A 241 -20.33 1.82 -25.06
N LEU A 242 -20.47 2.63 -24.00
CA LEU A 242 -21.73 3.29 -23.63
C LEU A 242 -22.17 4.31 -24.68
N TYR A 243 -21.24 5.16 -25.12
CA TYR A 243 -21.47 6.23 -26.08
C TYR A 243 -20.57 6.04 -27.30
N ASN A 244 -20.99 5.21 -28.23
CA ASN A 244 -20.24 4.90 -29.45
C ASN A 244 -20.48 5.99 -30.52
N GLU A 245 -19.54 6.15 -31.45
CA GLU A 245 -19.62 7.20 -32.50
C GLU A 245 -20.60 6.88 -33.62
N HIS A 246 -20.96 5.61 -33.76
CA HIS A 246 -21.80 5.11 -34.85
C HIS A 246 -23.29 5.09 -34.48
N SER A 247 -23.63 5.52 -33.26
CA SER A 247 -24.98 5.55 -32.71
C SER A 247 -25.36 6.96 -32.34
N THR A 248 -26.65 7.25 -32.41
CA THR A 248 -27.22 8.51 -31.96
C THR A 248 -28.05 8.26 -30.70
N TYR A 249 -27.93 9.19 -29.74
CA TYR A 249 -28.52 9.09 -28.41
C TYR A 249 -29.59 10.16 -28.21
N ASP A 250 -30.51 10.27 -29.18
CA ASP A 250 -31.45 11.38 -29.37
C ASP A 250 -32.34 11.65 -28.15
N THR A 251 -32.52 10.64 -27.28
CA THR A 251 -33.38 10.69 -26.08
C THR A 251 -32.59 10.71 -24.78
N SER A 252 -31.26 10.65 -24.80
CA SER A 252 -30.44 10.59 -23.58
C SER A 252 -30.04 11.98 -23.08
N PHE A 253 -30.10 13.00 -23.93
CA PHE A 253 -29.56 14.33 -23.65
C PHE A 253 -30.47 15.48 -24.13
N ALA A 254 -31.71 15.20 -24.54
CA ALA A 254 -32.60 16.22 -25.09
C ALA A 254 -33.27 17.09 -24.02
N SER A 255 -33.32 16.63 -22.77
CA SER A 255 -33.86 17.38 -21.64
C SER A 255 -32.97 17.27 -20.40
N MET A 256 -33.20 18.17 -19.42
CA MET A 256 -32.50 18.11 -18.14
C MET A 256 -32.71 16.78 -17.41
N GLU A 257 -33.95 16.27 -17.39
CA GLU A 257 -34.27 14.96 -16.79
C GLU A 257 -33.46 13.83 -17.43
N GLN A 258 -33.40 13.81 -18.76
CA GLN A 258 -32.69 12.78 -19.51
C GLN A 258 -31.18 12.91 -19.29
N GLY A 259 -30.63 14.13 -19.35
CA GLY A 259 -29.23 14.38 -19.01
C GLY A 259 -28.89 13.92 -17.60
N PHE A 260 -29.78 14.18 -16.62
CA PHE A 260 -29.63 13.75 -15.24
C PHE A 260 -29.64 12.22 -15.12
N LYS A 261 -30.60 11.54 -15.78
CA LYS A 261 -30.64 10.08 -15.83
C LYS A 261 -29.37 9.49 -16.46
N SER A 262 -28.93 10.05 -17.58
CA SER A 262 -27.69 9.65 -18.24
C SER A 262 -26.47 9.83 -17.33
N SER A 263 -26.46 10.87 -16.49
CA SER A 263 -25.37 11.07 -15.51
C SER A 263 -25.33 9.97 -14.45
N LEU A 264 -26.51 9.48 -14.00
CA LEU A 264 -26.62 8.35 -13.08
C LEU A 264 -26.15 7.05 -13.74
N ASP A 265 -26.46 6.84 -15.03
CA ASP A 265 -25.99 5.69 -15.79
C ASP A 265 -24.46 5.67 -15.92
N VAL A 266 -23.83 6.84 -16.12
CA VAL A 266 -22.36 6.97 -16.09
C VAL A 266 -21.81 6.64 -14.70
N HIS A 267 -22.41 7.13 -13.62
CA HIS A 267 -22.00 6.76 -12.27
C HIS A 267 -22.08 5.24 -12.03
N LEU A 268 -23.13 4.57 -12.51
CA LEU A 268 -23.24 3.11 -12.43
C LEU A 268 -22.16 2.41 -13.25
N ALA A 269 -21.83 2.91 -14.44
CA ALA A 269 -20.74 2.35 -15.24
C ALA A 269 -19.38 2.45 -14.53
N LEU A 270 -19.12 3.58 -13.88
CA LEU A 270 -17.91 3.79 -13.07
C LEU A 270 -17.89 2.87 -11.84
N ALA A 271 -19.02 2.70 -11.15
CA ALA A 271 -19.15 1.76 -10.04
C ALA A 271 -18.91 0.31 -10.48
N ARG A 272 -19.50 -0.12 -11.60
CA ARG A 272 -19.27 -1.46 -12.18
C ARG A 272 -17.81 -1.69 -12.56
N TRP A 273 -17.14 -0.67 -13.10
CA TRP A 273 -15.69 -0.74 -13.32
C TRP A 273 -14.93 -0.92 -12.00
N ALA A 274 -15.26 -0.16 -10.97
CA ALA A 274 -14.61 -0.22 -9.67
C ALA A 274 -14.79 -1.58 -8.98
N THR A 275 -15.94 -2.24 -9.15
CA THR A 275 -16.23 -3.55 -8.57
C THR A 275 -15.79 -4.74 -9.44
N SER A 276 -15.34 -4.47 -10.67
CA SER A 276 -14.89 -5.54 -11.58
C SER A 276 -13.62 -6.25 -11.07
N GLU A 277 -13.48 -7.52 -11.46
CA GLU A 277 -12.30 -8.37 -11.24
C GLU A 277 -11.92 -8.74 -9.78
N TRP A 278 -12.51 -8.11 -8.76
CA TRP A 278 -12.18 -8.41 -7.35
C TRP A 278 -12.40 -9.88 -6.98
N ARG A 279 -13.48 -10.50 -7.48
CA ARG A 279 -13.77 -11.92 -7.27
C ARG A 279 -12.60 -12.81 -7.70
N TRP A 280 -12.03 -12.54 -8.88
CA TRP A 280 -10.94 -13.31 -9.45
C TRP A 280 -9.62 -13.03 -8.74
N HIS A 281 -9.40 -11.78 -8.33
CA HIS A 281 -8.21 -11.41 -7.58
C HIS A 281 -8.18 -12.03 -6.18
N VAL A 282 -9.32 -12.01 -5.45
CA VAL A 282 -9.44 -12.68 -4.14
C VAL A 282 -9.20 -14.18 -4.30
N ARG A 283 -9.79 -14.82 -5.31
CA ARG A 283 -9.52 -16.25 -5.61
C ARG A 283 -8.04 -16.52 -5.86
N TYR A 284 -7.37 -15.66 -6.63
CA TYR A 284 -5.93 -15.78 -6.86
C TYR A 284 -5.12 -15.74 -5.54
N LEU A 285 -5.50 -14.89 -4.59
CA LEU A 285 -4.84 -14.84 -3.28
C LEU A 285 -5.16 -16.07 -2.41
N GLU A 286 -6.41 -16.57 -2.46
CA GLU A 286 -6.80 -17.83 -1.82
C GLU A 286 -5.95 -19.01 -2.35
N GLU A 287 -5.82 -19.14 -3.68
CA GLU A 287 -4.99 -20.16 -4.35
C GLU A 287 -3.50 -20.06 -3.94
N LYS A 288 -2.97 -18.83 -3.75
CA LYS A 288 -1.61 -18.63 -3.26
C LYS A 288 -1.45 -18.99 -1.79
N ALA A 289 -2.47 -18.74 -0.97
CA ALA A 289 -2.44 -19.12 0.43
C ALA A 289 -2.50 -20.64 0.61
N GLU A 290 -3.22 -21.37 -0.25
CA GLU A 290 -3.45 -22.82 -0.17
C GLU A 290 -2.34 -23.70 -0.76
N GLN A 291 -1.16 -23.14 -1.05
CA GLN A 291 -0.09 -23.92 -1.71
C GLN A 291 0.23 -25.24 -0.97
N PRO A 292 0.38 -26.37 -1.70
CA PRO A 292 0.56 -27.69 -1.11
C PRO A 292 1.76 -27.77 -0.17
N GLU A 293 2.87 -27.10 -0.52
CA GLU A 293 4.10 -27.07 0.29
C GLU A 293 3.84 -26.54 1.71
N LEU A 294 3.06 -25.47 1.83
CA LEU A 294 2.63 -24.89 3.11
C LEU A 294 1.67 -25.80 3.87
N THR A 295 0.74 -26.43 3.15
CA THR A 295 -0.24 -27.34 3.75
C THR A 295 0.41 -28.64 4.24
N ILE A 296 1.37 -29.17 3.49
CA ILE A 296 2.16 -30.36 3.83
C ILE A 296 3.08 -30.06 5.00
N ALA A 297 3.80 -28.92 4.99
CA ALA A 297 4.63 -28.50 6.10
C ALA A 297 3.83 -28.41 7.42
N LEU A 298 2.64 -27.80 7.39
CA LEU A 298 1.74 -27.69 8.55
C LEU A 298 1.19 -29.05 9.01
N LYS A 299 0.90 -29.98 8.10
CA LYS A 299 0.36 -31.30 8.43
C LYS A 299 1.42 -32.28 8.92
N GLU A 300 2.57 -32.33 8.27
CA GLU A 300 3.55 -33.40 8.47
C GLU A 300 4.60 -33.06 9.53
N LYS A 301 4.72 -31.79 9.96
CA LYS A 301 5.65 -31.27 10.97
C LYS A 301 7.16 -31.55 10.75
N ARG A 302 7.51 -32.59 10.00
CA ARG A 302 8.87 -33.06 9.69
C ARG A 302 9.55 -32.23 8.58
N HIS A 303 8.76 -31.62 7.70
CA HIS A 303 9.27 -30.76 6.62
C HIS A 303 9.52 -29.30 7.03
N ILE A 304 9.26 -28.94 8.29
CA ILE A 304 9.47 -27.56 8.77
C ILE A 304 10.95 -27.28 9.08
N GLU A 305 11.75 -28.32 9.34
CA GLU A 305 13.22 -28.19 9.53
C GLU A 305 13.95 -27.63 8.29
N SER A 306 13.35 -27.78 7.10
CA SER A 306 13.85 -27.22 5.83
C SER A 306 13.09 -25.98 5.36
N LEU A 307 12.22 -25.40 6.19
CA LEU A 307 11.40 -24.26 5.76
C LEU A 307 12.27 -23.00 5.63
N ASP A 308 12.39 -22.50 4.41
CA ASP A 308 13.15 -21.29 4.10
C ASP A 308 12.47 -20.06 4.76
N PRO A 309 13.22 -19.13 5.37
CA PRO A 309 12.69 -17.84 5.82
C PRO A 309 11.92 -17.06 4.73
N GLY A 310 12.17 -17.36 3.45
CA GLY A 310 11.39 -16.85 2.32
C GLY A 310 9.91 -17.20 2.39
N THR A 311 9.54 -18.41 2.84
CA THR A 311 8.12 -18.83 2.94
C THR A 311 7.34 -17.97 3.92
N LEU A 312 7.92 -17.63 5.08
CA LEU A 312 7.29 -16.74 6.06
C LEU A 312 7.12 -15.32 5.49
N SER A 313 8.13 -14.85 4.75
CA SER A 313 8.12 -13.54 4.10
C SER A 313 7.06 -13.47 2.99
N GLU A 314 6.85 -14.55 2.24
CA GLU A 314 5.79 -14.64 1.23
C GLU A 314 4.40 -14.65 1.84
N MET A 315 4.19 -15.39 2.94
CA MET A 315 2.93 -15.37 3.67
C MET A 315 2.59 -13.98 4.20
N GLN A 316 3.56 -13.31 4.81
CA GLN A 316 3.42 -11.94 5.27
C GLN A 316 3.03 -11.02 4.10
N ARG A 317 3.67 -11.19 2.94
CA ARG A 317 3.35 -10.40 1.73
C ARG A 317 1.93 -10.66 1.21
N TRP A 318 1.41 -11.89 1.27
CA TRP A 318 0.02 -12.17 0.87
C TRP A 318 -0.99 -11.61 1.87
N GLU A 319 -0.69 -11.68 3.17
CA GLU A 319 -1.50 -11.10 4.23
C GLU A 319 -1.59 -9.57 4.06
N GLU A 320 -0.47 -8.90 3.81
CA GLU A 320 -0.42 -7.46 3.54
C GLU A 320 -1.24 -7.08 2.31
N LYS A 321 -1.11 -7.83 1.21
CA LYS A 321 -1.91 -7.60 -0.01
C LYS A 321 -3.41 -7.82 0.21
N ALA A 322 -3.78 -8.85 0.98
CA ALA A 322 -5.19 -9.10 1.29
C ALA A 322 -5.78 -7.95 2.14
N ASN A 323 -5.03 -7.45 3.13
CA ASN A 323 -5.42 -6.27 3.91
C ASN A 323 -5.53 -5.00 3.05
N GLU A 324 -4.60 -4.78 2.13
CA GLU A 324 -4.66 -3.66 1.18
C GLU A 324 -5.90 -3.73 0.31
N ASN A 325 -6.23 -4.92 -0.22
CA ASN A 325 -7.44 -5.14 -1.00
C ASN A 325 -8.73 -4.87 -0.21
N ILE A 326 -8.79 -5.31 1.06
CA ILE A 326 -9.91 -5.02 1.96
C ILE A 326 -10.12 -3.51 2.05
N MET A 327 -9.07 -2.76 2.38
CA MET A 327 -9.13 -1.31 2.53
C MET A 327 -9.55 -0.61 1.21
N VAL A 328 -9.09 -1.08 0.06
CA VAL A 328 -9.49 -0.54 -1.25
C VAL A 328 -10.98 -0.82 -1.53
N MET A 329 -11.44 -2.04 -1.34
CA MET A 329 -12.84 -2.42 -1.57
C MET A 329 -13.79 -1.70 -0.59
N GLU A 330 -13.42 -1.57 0.69
CA GLU A 330 -14.17 -0.80 1.69
C GLU A 330 -14.25 0.68 1.32
N SER A 331 -13.16 1.25 0.81
CA SER A 331 -13.16 2.62 0.30
C SER A 331 -14.15 2.81 -0.84
N ASN A 332 -14.17 1.89 -1.82
CA ASN A 332 -15.12 1.94 -2.92
C ASN A 332 -16.57 1.82 -2.40
N VAL A 333 -16.84 0.90 -1.48
CA VAL A 333 -18.15 0.77 -0.82
C VAL A 333 -18.55 2.11 -0.21
N LYS A 334 -17.62 2.78 0.50
CA LYS A 334 -17.91 4.06 1.13
C LYS A 334 -18.23 5.16 0.13
N VAL A 335 -17.48 5.25 -0.97
CA VAL A 335 -17.73 6.22 -2.05
C VAL A 335 -19.10 5.96 -2.71
N MET A 336 -19.46 4.70 -2.95
CA MET A 336 -20.76 4.33 -3.50
C MET A 336 -21.92 4.69 -2.56
N GLU A 337 -21.80 4.41 -1.26
CA GLU A 337 -22.78 4.85 -0.25
C GLU A 337 -22.96 6.39 -0.24
N LEU A 338 -21.86 7.14 -0.36
CA LEU A 338 -21.89 8.60 -0.38
C LEU A 338 -22.52 9.14 -1.67
N LEU A 339 -22.30 8.50 -2.82
CA LEU A 339 -23.01 8.82 -4.07
C LEU A 339 -24.52 8.63 -3.92
N GLN A 340 -24.96 7.49 -3.39
CA GLN A 340 -26.36 7.22 -3.08
C GLN A 340 -26.96 8.29 -2.17
N ARG A 341 -26.27 8.59 -1.07
CA ARG A 341 -26.71 9.59 -0.10
C ARG A 341 -26.86 10.96 -0.76
N PHE A 342 -25.84 11.39 -1.51
CA PHE A 342 -25.85 12.66 -2.21
C PHE A 342 -27.05 12.79 -3.16
N TYR A 343 -27.29 11.81 -4.02
CA TYR A 343 -28.40 11.88 -4.98
C TYR A 343 -29.78 11.75 -4.32
N ARG A 344 -29.90 10.96 -3.25
CA ARG A 344 -31.12 10.89 -2.44
C ARG A 344 -31.41 12.26 -1.81
N GLU A 345 -30.42 12.90 -1.19
CA GLU A 345 -30.58 14.24 -0.59
C GLU A 345 -30.82 15.33 -1.65
N LEU A 346 -30.15 15.24 -2.81
CA LEU A 346 -30.23 16.24 -3.88
C LEU A 346 -31.65 16.46 -4.39
N VAL A 347 -32.42 15.40 -4.63
CA VAL A 347 -33.77 15.50 -5.20
C VAL A 347 -34.81 15.96 -4.15
N HIS A 348 -34.52 15.78 -2.86
CA HIS A 348 -35.38 16.26 -1.76
C HIS A 348 -35.11 17.72 -1.39
N ASP A 349 -34.09 18.32 -1.96
CA ASP A 349 -33.75 19.71 -1.69
C ASP A 349 -34.82 20.68 -2.22
N GLU A 350 -35.06 21.73 -1.45
CA GLU A 350 -36.07 22.75 -1.77
C GLU A 350 -35.74 23.47 -3.08
N ASP A 351 -34.45 23.68 -3.37
CA ASP A 351 -33.98 24.39 -4.57
C ASP A 351 -33.90 23.51 -5.83
N PHE A 352 -34.24 22.21 -5.70
CA PHE A 352 -34.31 21.30 -6.84
C PHE A 352 -35.56 21.60 -7.69
N PRO A 353 -35.48 21.61 -9.04
CA PRO A 353 -36.62 21.95 -9.90
C PRO A 353 -37.86 21.08 -9.65
N GLU A 354 -38.96 21.70 -9.20
CA GLU A 354 -40.16 20.98 -8.76
C GLU A 354 -40.80 20.13 -9.85
N ASN A 355 -40.84 20.64 -11.07
CA ASN A 355 -41.37 19.95 -12.24
C ASN A 355 -40.57 18.69 -12.61
N GLN A 356 -39.28 18.64 -12.28
CA GLN A 356 -38.40 17.50 -12.55
C GLN A 356 -38.23 16.57 -11.35
N ARG A 357 -38.71 16.96 -10.16
CA ARG A 357 -38.50 16.25 -8.90
C ARG A 357 -39.02 14.81 -8.95
N ARG A 358 -40.27 14.60 -9.39
CA ARG A 358 -40.89 13.25 -9.46
C ARG A 358 -40.13 12.28 -10.39
N PRO A 359 -39.87 12.61 -11.68
CA PRO A 359 -39.14 11.69 -12.55
C PRO A 359 -37.70 11.46 -12.09
N CYS A 360 -36.99 12.51 -11.65
CA CYS A 360 -35.63 12.38 -11.12
C CYS A 360 -35.60 11.51 -9.86
N LEU A 361 -36.60 11.61 -8.97
CA LEU A 361 -36.71 10.76 -7.79
C LEU A 361 -36.83 9.28 -8.16
N GLN A 362 -37.61 8.95 -9.19
CA GLN A 362 -37.71 7.57 -9.66
C GLN A 362 -36.38 7.09 -10.27
N ALA A 363 -35.69 7.93 -11.03
CA ALA A 363 -34.36 7.61 -11.55
C ALA A 363 -33.35 7.37 -10.42
N VAL A 364 -33.34 8.20 -9.38
CA VAL A 364 -32.49 8.03 -8.18
C VAL A 364 -32.82 6.75 -7.43
N LYS A 365 -34.09 6.36 -7.31
CA LYS A 365 -34.48 5.07 -6.69
C LYS A 365 -33.90 3.89 -7.46
N ASN A 366 -34.04 3.89 -8.78
CA ASN A 366 -33.51 2.82 -9.64
C ASN A 366 -31.97 2.78 -9.62
N PHE A 367 -31.32 3.94 -9.64
CA PHE A 367 -29.88 4.09 -9.48
C PHE A 367 -29.41 3.51 -8.14
N ALA A 368 -30.06 3.92 -7.05
CA ALA A 368 -29.70 3.49 -5.72
C ALA A 368 -29.86 1.97 -5.55
N PHE A 369 -30.95 1.39 -6.07
CA PHE A 369 -31.15 -0.06 -6.05
C PHE A 369 -30.01 -0.81 -6.76
N GLN A 370 -29.64 -0.40 -7.97
CA GLN A 370 -28.52 -1.03 -8.70
C GLN A 370 -27.18 -0.84 -7.99
N LEU A 371 -26.96 0.32 -7.36
CA LEU A 371 -25.73 0.56 -6.61
C LEU A 371 -25.68 -0.27 -5.32
N ASP A 372 -26.83 -0.53 -4.68
CA ASP A 372 -26.93 -1.41 -3.51
C ASP A 372 -26.52 -2.84 -3.85
N GLU A 373 -26.89 -3.37 -5.03
CA GLU A 373 -26.43 -4.68 -5.51
C GLU A 373 -24.90 -4.72 -5.62
N LEU A 374 -24.28 -3.71 -6.24
CA LEU A 374 -22.83 -3.62 -6.37
C LEU A 374 -22.11 -3.46 -5.02
N ILE A 375 -22.70 -2.71 -4.09
CA ILE A 375 -22.21 -2.56 -2.71
C ILE A 375 -22.24 -3.92 -2.00
N CYS A 376 -23.36 -4.64 -2.09
CA CYS A 376 -23.51 -5.97 -1.49
C CYS A 376 -22.48 -6.96 -2.04
N ASP A 377 -22.32 -7.05 -3.36
CA ASP A 377 -21.34 -7.93 -3.99
C ASP A 377 -19.91 -7.61 -3.55
N THR A 378 -19.58 -6.32 -3.45
CA THR A 378 -18.25 -5.87 -2.99
C THR A 378 -18.02 -6.22 -1.53
N ARG A 379 -19.02 -6.03 -0.65
CA ARG A 379 -18.93 -6.44 0.76
C ARG A 379 -18.73 -7.95 0.91
N MET A 380 -19.36 -8.76 0.08
CA MET A 380 -19.10 -10.21 0.07
C MET A 380 -17.64 -10.53 -0.28
N GLN A 381 -17.01 -9.79 -1.20
CA GLN A 381 -15.58 -9.98 -1.48
C GLN A 381 -14.69 -9.48 -0.34
N VAL A 382 -15.08 -8.40 0.36
CA VAL A 382 -14.40 -7.94 1.58
C VAL A 382 -14.42 -9.02 2.65
N ASP A 383 -15.58 -9.64 2.92
CA ASP A 383 -15.69 -10.68 3.95
C ASP A 383 -14.88 -11.93 3.59
N ARG A 384 -14.87 -12.34 2.32
CA ARG A 384 -13.97 -13.41 1.83
C ARG A 384 -12.50 -13.08 2.07
N ALA A 385 -12.08 -11.86 1.74
CA ALA A 385 -10.70 -11.43 1.96
C ALA A 385 -10.33 -11.36 3.46
N ARG A 386 -11.26 -10.98 4.34
CA ARG A 386 -11.05 -11.00 5.80
C ARG A 386 -10.84 -12.41 6.34
N VAL A 387 -11.62 -13.38 5.85
CA VAL A 387 -11.42 -14.80 6.19
C VAL A 387 -10.03 -15.26 5.73
N LEU A 388 -9.62 -14.88 4.52
CA LEU A 388 -8.28 -15.19 4.02
C LEU A 388 -7.16 -14.61 4.89
N VAL A 389 -7.28 -13.35 5.33
CA VAL A 389 -6.31 -12.72 6.26
C VAL A 389 -6.22 -13.53 7.56
N LYS A 390 -7.36 -13.94 8.12
CA LYS A 390 -7.38 -14.76 9.34
C LYS A 390 -6.69 -16.09 9.14
N ILE A 391 -6.98 -16.79 8.04
CA ILE A 391 -6.32 -18.07 7.70
C ILE A 391 -4.80 -17.89 7.57
N LEU A 392 -4.36 -16.83 6.90
CA LEU A 392 -2.93 -16.54 6.74
C LEU A 392 -2.26 -16.24 8.09
N ALA A 393 -2.90 -15.45 8.95
CA ALA A 393 -2.41 -15.14 10.29
C ALA A 393 -2.31 -16.40 11.18
N ASP A 394 -3.34 -17.24 11.18
CA ASP A 394 -3.37 -18.50 11.93
C ASP A 394 -2.25 -19.44 11.47
N ARG A 395 -2.06 -19.60 10.15
CA ARG A 395 -0.98 -20.42 9.59
C ARG A 395 0.40 -19.86 9.94
N LYS A 396 0.59 -18.54 9.87
CA LYS A 396 1.82 -17.85 10.25
C LYS A 396 2.17 -18.10 11.73
N ALA A 397 1.18 -18.00 12.61
CA ALA A 397 1.36 -18.26 14.04
C ALA A 397 1.82 -19.70 14.31
N VAL A 398 1.22 -20.68 13.63
CA VAL A 398 1.63 -22.09 13.76
C VAL A 398 3.07 -22.30 13.29
N LEU A 399 3.47 -21.70 12.17
CA LEU A 399 4.84 -21.79 11.67
C LEU A 399 5.85 -21.15 12.63
N ILE A 400 5.56 -19.95 13.14
CA ILE A 400 6.41 -19.26 14.12
C ILE A 400 6.55 -20.10 15.40
N GLN A 401 5.45 -20.63 15.93
CA GLN A 401 5.47 -21.49 17.12
C GLN A 401 6.35 -22.72 16.90
N HIS A 402 6.28 -23.33 15.72
CA HIS A 402 7.10 -24.49 15.39
C HIS A 402 8.60 -24.13 15.29
N LEU A 403 8.95 -23.02 14.62
CA LEU A 403 10.33 -22.53 14.53
C LEU A 403 10.91 -22.21 15.92
N GLN A 404 10.11 -21.60 16.80
CA GLN A 404 10.51 -21.34 18.18
C GLN A 404 10.72 -22.62 18.97
N MET A 405 9.83 -23.60 18.81
CA MET A 405 9.97 -24.93 19.44
C MET A 405 11.26 -25.62 18.97
N GLN A 406 11.58 -25.58 17.68
CA GLN A 406 12.83 -26.15 17.16
C GLN A 406 14.06 -25.44 17.69
N THR A 407 14.04 -24.11 17.74
CA THR A 407 15.16 -23.33 18.28
C THR A 407 15.38 -23.66 19.76
N ALA A 408 14.29 -23.81 20.53
CA ALA A 408 14.35 -24.25 21.92
C ALA A 408 14.89 -25.69 22.07
N LEU A 409 14.50 -26.60 21.18
CA LEU A 409 15.03 -27.98 21.15
C LEU A 409 16.51 -28.03 20.77
N ALA A 410 16.95 -27.23 19.80
CA ALA A 410 18.36 -27.14 19.45
C ALA A 410 19.19 -26.56 20.60
N ALA A 411 18.68 -25.52 21.28
CA ALA A 411 19.31 -24.95 22.47
C ALA A 411 19.35 -25.95 23.64
N SER A 412 18.30 -26.76 23.83
CA SER A 412 18.26 -27.78 24.87
C SER A 412 19.27 -28.91 24.58
N LYS A 413 19.35 -29.39 23.33
CA LYS A 413 20.35 -30.36 22.88
C LYS A 413 21.78 -29.84 23.05
N LEU A 414 22.03 -28.58 22.68
CA LEU A 414 23.34 -27.92 22.86
C LEU A 414 23.68 -27.77 24.34
N SER A 415 22.72 -27.38 25.18
CA SER A 415 22.94 -27.24 26.63
C SER A 415 23.25 -28.60 27.27
N ALA A 416 22.55 -29.66 26.86
CA ALA A 416 22.82 -31.01 27.33
C ALA A 416 24.22 -31.49 26.90
N SER A 417 24.61 -31.26 25.64
CA SER A 417 25.96 -31.64 25.17
C SER A 417 27.05 -30.83 25.87
N MET A 418 26.88 -29.51 26.02
CA MET A 418 27.78 -28.64 26.78
C MET A 418 27.92 -29.08 28.23
N TYR A 419 26.82 -29.48 28.89
CA TYR A 419 26.86 -30.02 30.25
C TYR A 419 27.74 -31.28 30.31
N THR A 420 27.52 -32.24 29.42
CA THR A 420 28.33 -33.47 29.41
C THR A 420 29.82 -33.21 29.12
N GLN A 421 30.12 -32.21 28.30
CA GLN A 421 31.50 -31.81 28.01
C GLN A 421 32.15 -31.06 29.19
N ALA A 422 31.39 -30.19 29.87
CA ALA A 422 31.85 -29.48 31.06
C ALA A 422 32.16 -30.45 32.20
N ASP A 423 31.30 -31.46 32.41
CA ASP A 423 31.50 -32.50 33.41
C ASP A 423 32.82 -33.27 33.17
N ARG A 424 33.06 -33.73 31.94
CA ARG A 424 34.33 -34.37 31.56
C ARG A 424 35.55 -33.46 31.77
N SER A 425 35.45 -32.20 31.34
CA SER A 425 36.54 -31.21 31.50
C SER A 425 36.85 -30.96 32.98
N ALA A 426 35.84 -31.02 33.85
CA ALA A 426 36.00 -30.83 35.27
C ALA A 426 36.71 -32.01 35.94
N ILE A 427 36.46 -33.25 35.48
CA ILE A 427 37.22 -34.44 35.91
C ILE A 427 38.68 -34.34 35.45
N GLU A 428 38.92 -33.94 34.19
CA GLU A 428 40.28 -33.71 33.68
C GLU A 428 41.02 -32.65 34.52
N THR A 429 40.34 -31.57 34.90
CA THR A 429 40.91 -30.52 35.77
C THR A 429 41.28 -31.05 37.16
N ILE A 430 40.47 -31.93 37.77
CA ILE A 430 40.81 -32.57 39.04
C ILE A 430 42.04 -33.46 38.87
N ALA A 431 42.08 -34.28 37.81
CA ALA A 431 43.23 -35.14 37.54
C ALA A 431 44.52 -34.32 37.37
N VAL A 432 44.47 -33.20 36.64
CA VAL A 432 45.60 -32.27 36.49
C VAL A 432 46.02 -31.66 37.84
N ARG A 433 45.08 -31.25 38.70
CA ARG A 433 45.40 -30.73 40.05
C ARG A 433 46.12 -31.78 40.89
N ILE A 434 45.65 -33.03 40.86
CA ILE A 434 46.27 -34.13 41.60
C ILE A 434 47.68 -34.40 41.08
N VAL A 435 47.86 -34.54 39.76
CA VAL A 435 49.18 -34.70 39.14
C VAL A 435 50.10 -33.56 39.54
N THR A 436 49.63 -32.31 39.47
CA THR A 436 50.42 -31.12 39.84
C THR A 436 50.87 -31.15 41.30
N ILE A 437 49.98 -31.49 42.26
CA ILE A 437 50.31 -31.59 43.68
C ILE A 437 51.34 -32.70 43.92
N VAL A 438 51.13 -33.88 43.31
CA VAL A 438 52.06 -35.00 43.38
C VAL A 438 53.43 -34.57 42.84
N THR A 439 53.47 -33.97 41.65
CA THR A 439 54.71 -33.45 41.04
C THR A 439 55.39 -32.40 41.91
N LEU A 440 54.66 -31.47 42.54
CA LEU A 440 55.25 -30.45 43.43
C LEU A 440 55.92 -31.07 44.67
N ILE A 441 55.29 -32.07 45.29
CA ILE A 441 55.88 -32.80 46.43
C ILE A 441 57.17 -33.48 45.99
N TYR A 442 57.13 -34.21 44.86
CA TYR A 442 58.30 -34.89 44.33
C TYR A 442 59.39 -33.95 43.85
N LEU A 443 59.04 -32.81 43.26
CA LEU A 443 60.03 -31.84 42.78
C LEU A 443 60.86 -31.28 43.94
N GLN A 444 60.23 -30.93 45.07
CA GLN A 444 60.93 -30.49 46.29
C GLN A 444 61.82 -31.59 46.88
N LEU A 445 61.38 -32.85 46.82
CA LEU A 445 62.18 -34.00 47.23
C LEU A 445 63.37 -34.22 46.29
N HIS A 446 63.18 -34.12 44.97
CA HIS A 446 64.25 -34.27 43.98
C HIS A 446 65.32 -33.18 44.14
N PHE A 447 64.95 -31.92 44.40
CA PHE A 447 65.92 -30.86 44.69
C PHE A 447 66.75 -31.14 45.95
N ARG A 448 66.15 -31.75 46.98
CA ARG A 448 66.89 -32.19 48.18
C ARG A 448 67.77 -33.41 47.92
N VAL A 449 67.44 -34.25 46.94
CA VAL A 449 68.26 -35.39 46.49
C VAL A 449 69.46 -34.91 45.70
N THR A 450 69.32 -33.88 44.87
CA THR A 450 70.47 -33.29 44.17
C THR A 450 71.43 -32.58 45.12
N ASP A 451 70.97 -32.09 46.28
CA ASP A 451 71.85 -31.52 47.32
C ASP A 451 72.58 -32.61 48.15
N ILE A 452 72.06 -33.83 48.17
CA ILE A 452 72.78 -35.03 48.64
C ILE A 452 73.92 -35.41 47.69
N VAL A 453 73.85 -34.95 46.44
CA VAL A 453 74.93 -35.03 45.45
C VAL A 453 75.60 -33.66 45.36
N LYS A 454 76.23 -33.19 46.43
CA LYS A 454 77.19 -32.09 46.31
C LYS A 454 78.36 -32.55 45.44
N TYR A 455 78.39 -32.06 44.20
CA TYR A 455 79.59 -32.03 43.37
C TYR A 455 80.49 -30.90 43.88
N GLN A 456 81.29 -31.19 44.91
CA GLN A 456 82.46 -30.42 45.26
C GLN A 456 83.50 -31.39 45.85
N ASP A 457 84.40 -31.80 44.95
CA ASP A 457 85.70 -32.42 45.18
C ASP A 457 85.77 -33.64 46.12
N ASP A 458 85.11 -34.73 45.73
CA ASP A 458 85.67 -36.10 45.65
C ASP A 458 84.53 -37.11 45.39
N GLU A 459 84.75 -38.01 44.42
CA GLU A 459 83.77 -39.04 44.05
C GLU A 459 83.46 -39.97 45.23
N SER A 460 82.28 -39.79 45.85
CA SER A 460 81.75 -40.76 46.81
C SER A 460 80.24 -40.95 46.64
N PHE A 461 79.90 -41.84 45.72
CA PHE A 461 78.55 -42.40 45.61
C PHE A 461 78.25 -43.25 46.85
N SER A 462 77.47 -42.72 47.80
CA SER A 462 77.09 -43.44 49.01
C SER A 462 75.90 -44.38 48.76
N SER A 463 76.17 -45.68 48.64
CA SER A 463 75.12 -46.72 48.55
C SER A 463 74.20 -46.72 49.77
N LEU A 464 74.71 -46.31 50.94
CA LEU A 464 73.95 -46.17 52.19
C LEU A 464 72.96 -45.01 52.13
N ALA A 465 73.32 -43.89 51.49
CA ALA A 465 72.41 -42.76 51.29
C ALA A 465 71.29 -43.12 50.30
N LEU A 466 71.60 -43.86 49.23
CA LEU A 466 70.62 -44.35 48.27
C LEU A 466 69.62 -45.34 48.90
N TYR A 467 70.09 -46.28 49.74
CA TYR A 467 69.22 -47.24 50.42
C TYR A 467 68.27 -46.54 51.43
N ARG A 468 68.79 -45.60 52.23
CA ARG A 468 67.95 -44.79 53.14
C ARG A 468 66.98 -43.89 52.39
N PHE A 469 67.40 -43.36 51.24
CA PHE A 469 66.52 -42.62 50.36
C PHE A 469 65.39 -43.49 49.82
N LEU A 470 65.67 -44.69 49.29
CA LEU A 470 64.64 -45.66 48.87
C LEU A 470 63.70 -46.05 50.02
N GLN A 471 64.23 -46.24 51.23
CA GLN A 471 63.45 -46.58 52.43
C GLN A 471 62.48 -45.48 52.86
N VAL A 472 62.74 -44.21 52.52
CA VAL A 472 61.82 -43.09 52.77
C VAL A 472 60.92 -42.83 51.57
N THR A 473 61.49 -42.84 50.36
CA THR A 473 60.80 -42.48 49.12
C THR A 473 59.76 -43.50 48.70
N VAL A 474 60.01 -44.81 48.85
CA VAL A 474 59.04 -45.84 48.44
C VAL A 474 57.79 -45.85 49.34
N PRO A 475 57.89 -45.81 50.68
CA PRO A 475 56.72 -45.67 51.53
C PRO A 475 55.99 -44.34 51.35
N LEU A 476 56.74 -43.23 51.15
CA LEU A 476 56.15 -41.93 50.83
C LEU A 476 55.43 -41.95 49.48
N MET A 477 55.95 -42.70 48.51
CA MET A 477 55.31 -42.96 47.21
C MET A 477 54.03 -43.75 47.34
N PHE A 478 54.07 -44.83 48.11
CA PHE A 478 52.86 -45.57 48.40
C PHE A 478 51.81 -44.68 49.08
N LEU A 479 52.17 -43.91 50.10
CA LEU A 479 51.25 -43.03 50.83
C LEU A 479 50.68 -41.90 49.98
N THR A 480 51.50 -41.27 49.13
CA THR A 480 51.06 -40.17 48.26
C THR A 480 50.15 -40.64 47.14
N PHE A 481 50.47 -41.77 46.47
CA PHE A 481 49.58 -42.35 45.47
C PHE A 481 48.29 -42.91 46.08
N LEU A 482 48.38 -43.51 47.28
CA LEU A 482 47.19 -43.99 48.01
C LEU A 482 46.29 -42.81 48.41
N GLY A 483 46.86 -41.74 48.97
CA GLY A 483 46.12 -40.54 49.34
C GLY A 483 45.51 -39.82 48.13
N ALA A 484 46.25 -39.68 47.04
CA ALA A 484 45.76 -39.13 45.77
C ALA A 484 44.64 -39.99 45.16
N GLY A 485 44.77 -41.32 45.21
CA GLY A 485 43.76 -42.25 44.73
C GLY A 485 42.48 -42.20 45.56
N ILE A 486 42.60 -42.16 46.90
CA ILE A 486 41.45 -42.00 47.81
C ILE A 486 40.75 -40.67 47.57
N TRP A 487 41.50 -39.57 47.44
CA TRP A 487 40.92 -38.26 47.18
C TRP A 487 40.24 -38.19 45.81
N PHE A 488 40.86 -38.71 44.75
CA PHE A 488 40.24 -38.83 43.44
C PHE A 488 38.95 -39.65 43.52
N TRP A 489 38.95 -40.77 44.24
CA TRP A 489 37.79 -41.63 44.40
C TRP A 489 36.64 -40.93 45.17
N ILE A 490 36.94 -40.19 46.24
CA ILE A 490 35.95 -39.41 46.99
C ILE A 490 35.36 -38.29 46.11
N GLU A 491 36.20 -37.54 45.40
CA GLU A 491 35.74 -36.43 44.57
C GLU A 491 34.94 -36.92 43.37
N TRP A 492 35.37 -38.04 42.77
CA TRP A 492 34.67 -38.68 41.67
C TRP A 492 33.31 -39.22 42.13
N THR A 493 33.24 -39.95 43.24
CA THR A 493 31.97 -40.49 43.76
C THR A 493 31.00 -39.40 44.19
N LYS A 494 31.50 -38.28 44.76
CA LYS A 494 30.67 -37.11 45.07
C LYS A 494 30.08 -36.49 43.81
N ARG A 495 30.89 -36.27 42.78
CA ARG A 495 30.41 -35.70 41.51
C ARG A 495 29.50 -36.61 40.72
N ASP A 496 29.77 -37.93 40.72
CA ASP A 496 28.90 -38.89 40.05
C ASP A 496 27.48 -38.84 40.66
N ARG A 497 27.37 -38.70 41.99
CA ARG A 497 26.09 -38.47 42.68
C ARG A 497 25.44 -37.15 42.26
N GLU A 498 26.16 -36.03 42.33
CA GLU A 498 25.63 -34.71 41.92
C GLU A 498 25.17 -34.71 40.45
N SER A 499 25.91 -35.38 39.55
CA SER A 499 25.50 -35.52 38.16
C SER A 499 24.29 -36.44 37.97
N GLN A 500 24.12 -37.48 38.79
CA GLN A 500 22.95 -38.35 38.74
C GLN A 500 21.72 -37.61 39.26
N GLU A 501 21.83 -36.90 40.37
CA GLU A 501 20.75 -36.07 40.92
C GLU A 501 20.25 -35.02 39.92
N LEU A 502 21.15 -34.35 39.19
CA LEU A 502 20.78 -33.38 38.16
C LEU A 502 20.11 -34.03 36.93
N LYS A 503 20.56 -35.23 36.53
CA LYS A 503 19.92 -35.99 35.44
C LYS A 503 18.52 -36.47 35.83
N ASP A 504 18.35 -36.85 37.09
CA ASP A 504 17.06 -37.29 37.65
C ASP A 504 16.10 -36.12 37.87
N GLN A 505 16.61 -34.92 38.17
CA GLN A 505 15.81 -33.68 38.25
C GLN A 505 15.35 -33.17 36.87
N HIS A 506 16.09 -33.46 35.81
CA HIS A 506 15.78 -33.03 34.44
C HIS A 506 15.76 -34.21 33.44
N PRO A 507 14.90 -35.22 33.66
CA PRO A 507 14.93 -36.46 32.88
C PRO A 507 14.61 -36.24 31.40
N ASP A 508 13.74 -35.27 31.08
CA ASP A 508 13.29 -34.98 29.71
C ASP A 508 14.45 -34.48 28.81
N LEU A 509 15.35 -33.67 29.34
CA LEU A 509 16.52 -33.12 28.64
C LEU A 509 17.50 -34.22 28.23
N PHE A 510 17.71 -35.22 29.10
CA PHE A 510 18.70 -36.28 28.89
C PHE A 510 18.11 -37.53 28.22
N GLN A 511 16.83 -37.86 28.45
CA GLN A 511 16.15 -38.96 27.75
C GLN A 511 16.02 -38.71 26.25
N GLN A 512 15.70 -37.48 25.85
CA GLN A 512 15.50 -37.13 24.44
C GLN A 512 16.82 -37.25 23.63
N TRP A 513 17.95 -36.97 24.27
CA TRP A 513 19.29 -37.17 23.69
C TRP A 513 19.68 -38.65 23.60
N MET A 514 19.39 -39.46 24.62
CA MET A 514 19.69 -40.90 24.64
C MET A 514 18.93 -41.67 23.55
N LYS A 515 17.69 -41.26 23.25
CA LYS A 515 16.80 -41.94 22.29
C LYS A 515 17.20 -41.76 20.83
N GLU A 516 18.00 -40.74 20.51
CA GLU A 516 18.50 -40.44 19.14
C GLU A 516 19.88 -41.06 18.88
N LYS A 517 20.57 -41.52 19.93
CA LYS A 517 21.92 -42.12 19.84
C LYS A 517 21.92 -43.66 19.83
N SER A 518 20.76 -44.25 20.11
CA SER A 518 20.42 -45.67 19.91
C SER A 518 19.82 -45.87 18.54
#